data_AF-A0A4Y9J1L8-F1
#
_entry.id   AF-A0A4Y9J1L8-F1
#
_cell.length_a   1.000
_cell.length_b   1.000
_cell.length_c   1.000
_cell.angle_alpha   90.00
_cell.angle_beta   90.00
_cell.angle_gamma   90.00
#
_symmetry.space_group_name_H-M   'P 1'
#
loop_
_entity.id
_entity.type
_entity.pdbx_description
1 polymer ?
#
loop_
_entity_poly.entity_id
_entity_poly.type
_entity_poly.pdbx_seq_one_letter_code
_entity_poly.pdbx_strand_id
1 'polypeptide(L)'
;MKAKRKSDGKMIEVVEVDLMATYSGKLLYWDYENDGFYSPSELDFNVDEEETIDGWVARNKNGDLFIYTHKPERNFIKSYWMGEISDMTPDNNVFPSLTWESEPLEVTITIKPKKK
;
A
#
# COMPACT_ATOMS: atom_id res chain seq x y z
N MET A 1 11.38 11.76 -9.25
CA MET A 1 11.77 10.86 -8.13
C MET A 1 10.89 11.17 -6.93
N LYS A 2 10.48 10.16 -6.15
CA LYS A 2 9.61 10.36 -4.98
C LYS A 2 10.45 10.73 -3.75
N ALA A 3 9.94 11.65 -2.94
CA ALA A 3 10.52 12.03 -1.67
C ALA A 3 9.43 12.35 -0.65
N LYS A 4 9.72 12.12 0.63
CA LYS A 4 8.89 12.61 1.72
C LYS A 4 9.39 13.98 2.15
N ARG A 5 8.53 15.00 2.09
CA ARG A 5 8.83 16.34 2.60
C ARG A 5 8.87 16.29 4.13
N LYS A 6 9.98 16.67 4.74
CA LYS A 6 10.16 16.51 6.20
C LYS A 6 9.29 17.45 7.04
N SER A 7 8.88 18.60 6.48
CA SER A 7 8.10 19.59 7.23
C SER A 7 6.68 19.11 7.57
N ASP A 8 6.06 18.30 6.71
CA ASP A 8 4.68 17.83 6.88
C ASP A 8 4.48 16.33 6.62
N GLY A 9 5.53 15.63 6.18
CA GLY A 9 5.49 14.21 5.88
C GLY A 9 4.77 13.86 4.58
N LYS A 10 4.42 14.84 3.74
CA LYS A 10 3.72 14.59 2.46
C LYS A 10 4.67 13.91 1.47
N MET A 11 4.14 12.94 0.73
CA MET A 11 4.81 12.35 -0.42
C MET A 11 4.71 13.29 -1.63
N ILE A 12 5.85 13.63 -2.21
CA ILE A 12 5.93 14.50 -3.39
C ILE A 12 6.81 13.86 -4.46
N GLU A 13 6.56 14.22 -5.71
CA GLU A 13 7.44 13.89 -6.83
C GLU A 13 8.26 15.10 -7.21
N VAL A 14 9.58 14.94 -7.21
CA VAL A 14 10.53 16.01 -7.51
C VAL A 14 11.49 15.63 -8.63
N VAL A 15 12.04 16.64 -9.29
CA VAL A 15 13.14 16.49 -10.25
C VAL A 15 14.37 17.22 -9.72
N GLU A 16 15.53 16.59 -9.84
CA GLU A 16 16.80 17.22 -9.51
C GLU A 16 17.07 18.36 -10.50
N VAL A 17 17.31 19.56 -9.97
CA VAL A 17 17.66 20.73 -10.77
C VAL A 17 19.08 21.12 -10.42
N ASP A 18 20.00 20.81 -11.33
CA ASP A 18 21.35 21.33 -11.27
C ASP A 18 21.34 22.81 -11.68
N LEU A 19 21.20 23.69 -10.69
CA LEU A 19 21.27 25.13 -10.88
C LEU A 19 22.74 25.59 -10.87
N MET A 20 23.54 25.08 -11.82
CA MET A 20 24.81 25.69 -12.24
C MET A 20 24.66 27.17 -12.68
N ALA A 21 23.43 27.69 -12.76
CA ALA A 21 23.10 29.07 -13.11
C ALA A 21 22.77 30.01 -11.93
N THR A 22 22.83 29.55 -10.66
CA THR A 22 22.73 30.45 -9.49
C THR A 22 24.07 30.56 -8.76
N TYR A 23 24.42 31.77 -8.31
CA TYR A 23 25.70 32.14 -7.66
C TYR A 23 26.15 31.24 -6.49
N SER A 24 25.28 30.34 -5.99
CA SER A 24 25.53 29.49 -4.82
C SER A 24 25.93 28.04 -5.15
N GLY A 25 25.74 27.58 -6.39
CA GLY A 25 26.07 26.20 -6.80
C GLY A 25 25.36 25.10 -5.99
N LYS A 26 24.20 25.42 -5.39
CA LYS A 26 23.48 24.49 -4.52
C LYS A 26 22.52 23.61 -5.33
N LEU A 27 22.59 22.32 -5.07
CA LEU A 27 21.63 21.32 -5.54
C LEU A 27 20.24 21.61 -4.96
N LEU A 28 19.22 21.63 -5.81
CA LEU A 28 17.82 21.77 -5.43
C LEU A 28 16.96 20.73 -6.14
N TYR A 29 15.78 20.50 -5.58
CA TYR A 29 14.75 19.64 -6.13
C TYR A 29 13.49 20.45 -6.40
N TRP A 30 12.92 20.29 -7.59
CA TRP A 30 11.71 20.99 -8.03
C TRP A 30 10.49 20.07 -8.02
N ASP A 31 9.42 20.51 -7.36
CA ASP A 31 8.10 19.89 -7.32
C ASP A 31 7.16 20.63 -8.28
N TYR A 32 6.82 20.00 -9.40
CA TYR A 32 5.94 20.59 -10.42
C TYR A 32 4.49 20.72 -9.96
N GLU A 33 4.02 19.86 -9.06
CA GLU A 33 2.62 19.85 -8.61
C GLU A 33 2.34 20.99 -7.65
N ASN A 34 3.30 21.26 -6.76
CA ASN A 34 3.18 22.29 -5.72
C ASN A 34 3.98 23.56 -6.03
N ASP A 35 4.59 23.67 -7.22
CA ASP A 35 5.36 24.82 -7.72
C ASP A 35 6.45 25.28 -6.71
N GLY A 36 7.24 24.33 -6.21
CA GLY A 36 8.14 24.54 -5.07
C GLY A 36 9.55 23.99 -5.23
N PHE A 37 10.55 24.70 -4.69
CA PHE A 37 11.93 24.23 -4.56
C PHE A 37 12.21 23.72 -3.16
N TYR A 38 12.98 22.63 -3.08
CA TYR A 38 13.42 22.03 -1.83
C TYR A 38 14.92 21.75 -1.87
N SER A 39 15.59 22.01 -0.75
CA SER A 39 16.95 21.55 -0.53
C SER A 39 16.99 20.05 -0.21
N PRO A 40 18.13 19.36 -0.46
CA PRO A 40 18.29 17.95 -0.08
C PRO A 40 18.02 17.69 1.41
N SER A 41 18.30 18.66 2.29
CA SER A 41 18.05 18.52 3.74
C SER A 41 16.56 18.48 4.11
N GLU A 42 15.68 19.05 3.28
CA GLU A 42 14.23 19.13 3.51
C GLU A 42 13.49 17.87 3.04
N LEU A 43 14.18 17.01 2.29
CA LEU A 43 13.61 15.82 1.69
C LEU A 43 14.19 14.56 2.33
N ASP A 44 13.34 13.55 2.47
CA ASP A 44 13.74 12.17 2.76
C ASP A 44 13.46 11.31 1.54
N PHE A 45 14.53 10.85 0.89
CA PHE A 45 14.46 9.98 -0.27
C PHE A 45 14.44 8.49 0.12
N ASN A 46 14.60 8.15 1.41
CA ASN A 46 14.37 6.79 1.91
C ASN A 46 12.88 6.56 2.10
N VAL A 47 12.13 6.75 1.01
CA VAL A 47 10.72 6.47 0.99
C VAL A 47 10.55 4.96 0.89
N ASP A 48 9.93 4.37 1.91
CA ASP A 48 9.43 3.01 1.79
C ASP A 48 8.30 3.05 0.76
N GLU A 49 8.50 2.42 -0.40
CA GLU A 49 7.46 2.29 -1.41
C GLU A 49 6.33 1.46 -0.82
N GLU A 50 5.14 2.03 -0.68
CA GLU A 50 3.96 1.32 -0.21
C GLU A 50 2.97 1.24 -1.37
N GLU A 51 2.56 0.03 -1.70
CA GLU A 51 1.53 -0.21 -2.71
C GLU A 51 0.30 -0.82 -2.03
N THR A 52 -0.88 -0.45 -2.51
CA THR A 52 -2.14 -0.96 -1.98
C THR A 52 -2.91 -1.71 -3.06
N ILE A 53 -3.51 -2.82 -2.67
CA ILE A 53 -4.44 -3.59 -3.50
C ILE A 53 -5.73 -3.82 -2.72
N ASP A 54 -6.85 -3.80 -3.41
CA ASP A 54 -8.15 -4.14 -2.81
C ASP A 54 -8.47 -5.61 -3.02
N GLY A 55 -9.23 -6.18 -2.09
CA GLY A 55 -9.63 -7.58 -2.14
C GLY A 55 -10.74 -7.90 -1.14
N TRP A 56 -11.04 -9.19 -1.01
CA TRP A 56 -12.11 -9.69 -0.16
C TRP A 56 -11.61 -10.78 0.76
N VAL A 57 -12.00 -10.76 2.03
CA VAL A 57 -11.67 -11.78 3.01
C VAL A 57 -12.92 -12.58 3.33
N ALA A 58 -12.82 -13.90 3.29
CA ALA A 58 -13.91 -14.78 3.71
C ALA A 58 -13.37 -15.96 4.52
N ARG A 59 -14.16 -16.40 5.49
CA ARG A 59 -13.81 -17.53 6.35
C ARG A 59 -14.62 -18.76 5.94
N ASN A 60 -13.94 -19.85 5.64
CA ASN A 60 -14.56 -21.14 5.38
C ASN A 60 -15.13 -21.75 6.67
N LYS A 61 -16.02 -22.73 6.55
CA LYS A 61 -16.67 -23.36 7.72
C LYS A 61 -15.69 -24.08 8.64
N ASN A 62 -14.56 -24.55 8.10
CA ASN A 62 -13.49 -25.19 8.87
C ASN A 62 -12.61 -24.18 9.65
N GLY A 63 -12.86 -22.87 9.50
CA GLY A 63 -12.13 -21.81 10.16
C GLY A 63 -11.03 -21.18 9.31
N ASP A 64 -10.70 -21.75 8.15
CA ASP A 64 -9.65 -21.23 7.28
C ASP A 64 -10.05 -19.87 6.69
N LEU A 65 -9.11 -18.95 6.68
CA LEU A 65 -9.28 -17.59 6.20
C LEU A 65 -8.53 -17.38 4.88
N PHE A 66 -9.23 -16.85 3.87
CA PHE A 66 -8.66 -16.62 2.55
C PHE A 66 -8.91 -15.19 2.07
N ILE A 67 -7.98 -14.71 1.25
CA ILE A 67 -8.11 -13.46 0.49
C ILE A 67 -8.49 -13.81 -0.95
N TYR A 68 -9.43 -13.07 -1.50
CA TYR A 68 -9.95 -13.21 -2.85
C TYR A 68 -9.76 -11.92 -3.64
N THR A 69 -9.41 -12.05 -4.92
CA THR A 69 -9.23 -10.89 -5.83
C THR A 69 -10.56 -10.22 -6.17
N HIS A 70 -11.65 -10.99 -6.12
CA HIS A 70 -13.02 -10.54 -6.35
C HIS A 70 -13.93 -11.08 -5.24
N LYS A 71 -15.12 -10.48 -5.07
CA LYS A 71 -16.08 -10.95 -4.06
C LYS A 71 -16.43 -12.43 -4.31
N PRO A 72 -16.13 -13.35 -3.37
CA PRO A 72 -16.38 -14.77 -3.58
C PRO A 72 -17.85 -15.14 -3.38
N GLU A 73 -18.23 -16.28 -3.94
CA GLU A 73 -19.57 -16.86 -3.79
C GLU A 73 -19.59 -17.96 -2.74
N ARG A 74 -20.64 -17.99 -1.91
CA ARG A 74 -20.73 -19.00 -0.84
C ARG A 74 -21.17 -20.36 -1.40
N ASN A 75 -20.37 -21.40 -1.18
CA ASN A 75 -20.75 -22.77 -1.52
C ASN A 75 -21.23 -23.52 -0.26
N PHE A 76 -22.55 -23.58 -0.07
CA PHE A 76 -23.15 -24.27 1.09
C PHE A 76 -22.92 -25.79 1.09
N ILE A 77 -22.85 -26.43 -0.08
CA ILE A 77 -22.67 -27.88 -0.20
C ILE A 77 -21.26 -28.27 0.24
N LYS A 78 -20.26 -27.53 -0.25
CA LYS A 78 -18.85 -27.80 0.03
C LYS A 78 -18.31 -27.09 1.27
N SER A 79 -19.11 -26.22 1.89
CA SER A 79 -18.78 -25.49 3.12
C SER A 79 -17.55 -24.58 3.01
N TYR A 80 -17.33 -23.99 1.81
CA TYR A 80 -16.27 -23.03 1.55
C TYR A 80 -16.73 -21.89 0.63
N TRP A 81 -15.94 -20.82 0.56
CA TRP A 81 -16.12 -19.70 -0.37
C TRP A 81 -15.38 -19.95 -1.68
N MET A 82 -16.07 -19.80 -2.80
CA MET A 82 -15.62 -20.13 -4.15
C MET A 82 -15.31 -18.86 -4.92
N GLY A 83 -14.10 -18.76 -5.44
CA GLY A 83 -13.59 -17.57 -6.13
C GLY A 83 -12.09 -17.71 -6.41
N GLU A 84 -11.53 -16.69 -7.05
CA GLU A 84 -10.08 -16.61 -7.28
C GLU A 84 -9.39 -16.18 -5.98
N ILE A 85 -8.59 -17.09 -5.43
CA ILE A 85 -7.87 -16.93 -4.16
C ILE A 85 -6.48 -16.35 -4.44
N SER A 86 -6.05 -15.40 -3.62
CA SER A 86 -4.66 -14.96 -3.58
C SER A 86 -3.78 -16.08 -3.02
N ASP A 87 -2.58 -16.28 -3.59
CA ASP A 87 -1.59 -17.23 -3.04
C ASP A 87 -1.12 -16.88 -1.62
N MET A 88 -1.46 -15.68 -1.12
CA MET A 88 -1.22 -15.27 0.26
C MET A 88 -2.42 -15.61 1.15
N THR A 89 -2.16 -16.35 2.23
CA THR A 89 -3.14 -16.63 3.28
C THR A 89 -2.79 -15.87 4.55
N PRO A 90 -3.72 -15.07 5.11
CA PRO A 90 -3.51 -14.43 6.40
C PRO A 90 -3.54 -15.46 7.52
N ASP A 91 -2.96 -15.12 8.67
CA ASP A 91 -3.14 -15.91 9.89
C ASP A 91 -4.63 -15.99 10.26
N ASN A 92 -5.11 -17.17 10.66
CA ASN A 92 -6.52 -17.41 10.96
C ASN A 92 -7.06 -16.54 12.12
N ASN A 93 -6.19 -16.00 12.96
CA ASN A 93 -6.56 -15.09 14.07
C ASN A 93 -6.80 -13.66 13.60
N VAL A 94 -6.41 -13.30 12.37
CA VAL A 94 -6.78 -12.02 11.77
C VAL A 94 -8.29 -12.04 11.51
N PHE A 95 -8.99 -10.96 11.84
CA PHE A 95 -10.47 -10.87 11.80
C PHE A 95 -11.19 -11.95 12.63
N PRO A 96 -11.05 -11.94 13.97
CA PRO A 96 -11.70 -12.93 14.84
C PRO A 96 -13.23 -12.84 14.85
N SER A 97 -13.78 -11.68 14.46
CA SER A 97 -15.22 -11.47 14.31
C SER A 97 -15.80 -11.98 13.00
N LEU A 98 -14.96 -12.27 11.98
CA LEU A 98 -15.43 -12.79 10.70
C LEU A 98 -15.67 -14.29 10.83
N THR A 99 -16.92 -14.72 10.67
CA THR A 99 -17.32 -16.14 10.75
C THR A 99 -17.79 -16.67 9.40
N TRP A 100 -18.03 -17.99 9.30
CA TRP A 100 -18.60 -18.62 8.10
C TRP A 100 -19.96 -18.04 7.69
N GLU A 101 -20.74 -17.58 8.67
CA GLU A 101 -22.06 -16.99 8.48
C GLU A 101 -21.96 -15.57 7.92
N SER A 102 -20.84 -14.89 8.17
CA SER A 102 -20.59 -13.51 7.73
C SER A 102 -20.51 -13.42 6.21
N GLU A 103 -20.94 -12.29 5.65
CA GLU A 103 -20.61 -11.96 4.26
C GLU A 103 -19.10 -11.71 4.09
N PRO A 104 -18.54 -11.87 2.88
CA PRO A 104 -17.14 -11.54 2.64
C PRO A 104 -16.88 -10.08 2.95
N LEU A 105 -15.77 -9.82 3.64
CA LEU A 105 -15.34 -8.48 4.03
C LEU A 105 -14.45 -7.88 2.96
N GLU A 106 -14.80 -6.72 2.43
CA GLU A 106 -13.90 -5.95 1.55
C GLU A 106 -12.76 -5.37 2.38
N VAL A 107 -11.53 -5.51 1.90
CA VAL A 107 -10.31 -5.06 2.59
C VAL A 107 -9.34 -4.41 1.61
N THR A 108 -8.52 -3.50 2.13
CA THR A 108 -7.32 -3.00 1.46
C THR A 108 -6.10 -3.68 2.08
N ILE A 109 -5.21 -4.19 1.23
CA ILE A 109 -3.95 -4.82 1.62
C ILE A 109 -2.81 -3.88 1.25
N THR A 110 -1.98 -3.53 2.23
CA THR A 110 -0.79 -2.70 2.02
C THR A 110 0.45 -3.58 1.96
N ILE A 111 1.21 -3.47 0.87
CA ILE A 111 2.47 -4.17 0.64
C ILE A 111 3.61 -3.18 0.87
N LYS A 112 4.54 -3.55 1.75
CA LYS A 112 5.72 -2.76 2.08
C LYS A 112 6.99 -3.60 1.90
N PRO A 113 7.91 -3.24 1.00
CA PRO A 113 9.22 -3.87 0.91
C PRO A 113 9.94 -3.76 2.25
N LYS A 114 10.65 -4.83 2.65
CA LYS A 114 11.60 -4.72 3.75
C LYS A 114 12.82 -3.94 3.27
N LYS A 115 13.35 -3.06 4.11
CA LYS A 115 14.66 -2.42 3.88
C LYS A 115 15.73 -3.52 3.76
N LYS A 116 16.60 -3.37 2.76
CA LYS A 116 17.77 -4.25 2.56
C LYS A 116 18.84 -3.98 3.61
#